data_AF-A0A4P7CVS4-F1
#
_entry.id   AF-A0A4P7CVS4-F1
#
_cell.length_a   1.000
_cell.length_b   1.000
_cell.length_c   1.000
_cell.angle_alpha   90.00
_cell.angle_beta   90.00
_cell.angle_gamma   90.00
#
_symmetry.space_group_name_H-M   'P 1'
#
loop_
_entity.id
_entity.type
_entity.pdbx_description
1 polymer ?
#
loop_
_entity_poly.entity_id
_entity_poly.type
_entity_poly.pdbx_seq_one_letter_code
_entity_poly.pdbx_strand_id
1 'polypeptide(L)'
;MKSPRAWSFLTIDGKRQYGGNTGYDDDPSSIYRYDSDVANHRQVEEGHVIVLRSGSEVLGIAEITKITSENGEKERLRCPVCQVTSIKRRSTKRPQWACRNQHLFDEPARQVVQVDTYAAHYGSTYRSAPEDLTLELLNEAVIRPSDQMSIKEIDLAKIEAWVLPDAGCREVIFDYIDAIAADSFEETQSPPDSIIDARRRVMREISLRRGQSQFRERLIKRYGSACQITRCTFPGLVEAAHIRPYAKTNDNGVLNGLLLRSDLHTLFDLYLLSVEPESMAVSLHPALLAIGYAPYDGAQLFVNETSGPDSHALVEHWNLFSRRRNQNLADFG
;
A
#
# COMPACT_ATOMS: atom_id res chain seq x y z
N MET A 1 -1.51 13.90 -0.93
CA MET A 1 -2.75 13.19 -0.53
C MET A 1 -2.55 11.74 -0.86
N LYS A 2 -2.90 10.82 0.05
CA LYS A 2 -2.86 9.38 -0.23
C LYS A 2 -3.93 9.07 -1.28
N SER A 3 -3.68 8.08 -2.13
CA SER A 3 -4.69 7.60 -3.08
C SER A 3 -5.92 7.05 -2.34
N PRO A 4 -7.13 7.29 -2.86
CA PRO A 4 -8.36 6.80 -2.25
C PRO A 4 -8.40 5.27 -2.31
N ARG A 5 -8.98 4.66 -1.28
CA ARG A 5 -9.20 3.21 -1.17
C ARG A 5 -10.68 2.88 -1.28
N ALA A 6 -10.99 1.64 -1.61
CA ALA A 6 -12.35 1.13 -1.69
C ALA A 6 -12.58 0.00 -0.68
N TRP A 7 -13.78 -0.06 -0.11
CA TRP A 7 -14.13 -1.00 0.95
C TRP A 7 -15.48 -1.66 0.73
N SER A 8 -15.65 -2.89 1.19
CA SER A 8 -16.94 -3.54 1.34
C SER A 8 -17.37 -3.51 2.81
N PHE A 9 -18.58 -2.99 3.07
CA PHE A 9 -19.17 -2.88 4.40
C PHE A 9 -20.35 -3.84 4.53
N LEU A 10 -20.32 -4.71 5.53
CA LEU A 10 -21.42 -5.61 5.87
C LEU A 10 -22.45 -4.88 6.73
N THR A 11 -23.59 -4.59 6.15
CA THR A 11 -24.76 -4.11 6.89
C THR A 11 -25.53 -5.30 7.47
N ILE A 12 -26.16 -5.09 8.61
CA ILE A 12 -27.00 -6.10 9.26
C ILE A 12 -28.42 -5.56 9.31
N ASP A 13 -29.33 -6.16 8.55
CA ASP A 13 -30.75 -5.90 8.75
C ASP A 13 -31.24 -6.58 10.03
N GLY A 14 -31.71 -5.75 10.98
CA GLY A 14 -32.33 -6.16 12.23
C GLY A 14 -31.37 -6.53 13.38
N LYS A 15 -31.96 -6.85 14.54
CA LYS A 15 -31.24 -7.14 15.80
C LYS A 15 -30.51 -8.50 15.78
N ARG A 16 -29.44 -8.68 14.99
CA ARG A 16 -28.53 -9.82 15.18
C ARG A 16 -27.43 -9.48 16.19
N GLN A 17 -27.28 -10.37 17.17
CA GLN A 17 -26.26 -10.29 18.21
C GLN A 17 -25.04 -11.08 17.76
N TYR A 18 -23.93 -10.42 17.44
CA TYR A 18 -22.69 -11.10 17.03
C TYR A 18 -21.74 -11.18 18.24
N GLY A 19 -21.37 -12.40 18.64
CA GLY A 19 -20.31 -12.62 19.63
C GLY A 19 -20.45 -11.85 20.95
N GLY A 20 -21.68 -11.76 21.48
CA GLY A 20 -21.95 -11.07 22.74
C GLY A 20 -22.14 -9.54 22.63
N ASN A 21 -22.20 -8.97 21.42
CA ASN A 21 -22.46 -7.55 21.19
C ASN A 21 -23.91 -7.32 20.71
N THR A 22 -24.58 -6.28 21.24
CA THR A 22 -25.82 -5.73 20.67
C THR A 22 -25.45 -4.86 19.47
N GLY A 23 -25.88 -5.22 18.26
CA GLY A 23 -25.51 -4.52 17.01
C GLY A 23 -25.93 -3.03 16.96
N TYR A 24 -25.62 -2.36 15.85
CA TYR A 24 -25.97 -0.96 15.59
C TYR A 24 -27.34 -0.84 14.89
N ASP A 25 -28.00 0.30 15.07
CA ASP A 25 -29.19 0.69 14.31
C ASP A 25 -28.71 1.51 13.10
N ASP A 26 -28.30 0.80 12.05
CA ASP A 26 -27.82 1.42 10.82
C ASP A 26 -29.02 1.77 9.93
N ASP A 27 -28.98 2.96 9.32
CA ASP A 27 -29.73 3.24 8.10
C ASP A 27 -28.74 3.01 6.94
N PRO A 28 -28.80 1.83 6.28
CA PRO A 28 -27.81 1.44 5.28
C PRO A 28 -27.79 2.35 4.05
N SER A 29 -28.75 3.27 3.92
CA SER A 29 -28.79 4.26 2.85
C SER A 29 -28.08 5.58 3.18
N SER A 30 -27.66 5.80 4.44
CA SER A 30 -27.12 7.11 4.84
C SER A 30 -25.88 7.08 5.73
N ILE A 31 -25.77 6.11 6.64
CA ILE A 31 -24.73 6.09 7.67
C ILE A 31 -24.37 4.65 8.06
N TYR A 32 -23.08 4.40 8.30
CA TYR A 32 -22.60 3.12 8.80
C TYR A 32 -21.82 3.34 10.10
N ARG A 33 -22.23 2.66 11.18
CA ARG A 33 -21.61 2.78 12.50
C ARG A 33 -20.74 1.58 12.82
N TYR A 34 -19.58 1.84 13.41
CA TYR A 34 -18.63 0.81 13.84
C TYR A 34 -17.82 1.30 15.04
N ASP A 35 -17.05 0.42 15.66
CA ASP A 35 -16.20 0.76 16.80
C ASP A 35 -14.76 0.25 16.62
N SER A 36 -13.93 0.54 17.62
CA SER A 36 -12.54 0.11 17.69
C SER A 36 -12.32 -1.40 17.76
N ASP A 37 -13.36 -2.23 17.96
CA ASP A 37 -13.23 -3.69 17.88
C ASP A 37 -13.37 -4.20 16.43
N VAL A 38 -13.88 -3.37 15.51
CA VAL A 38 -14.05 -3.75 14.10
C VAL A 38 -12.69 -3.67 13.40
N ALA A 39 -12.30 -4.78 12.74
CA ALA A 39 -11.10 -4.80 11.92
C ALA A 39 -11.14 -3.70 10.85
N ASN A 40 -9.99 -3.07 10.58
CA ASN A 40 -9.84 -1.93 9.66
C ASN A 40 -10.48 -0.60 10.11
N HIS A 41 -10.99 -0.46 11.33
CA HIS A 41 -11.66 0.78 11.76
C HIS A 41 -10.81 2.06 11.57
N ARG A 42 -9.48 1.99 11.70
CA ARG A 42 -8.55 3.12 11.50
C ARG A 42 -8.11 3.36 10.06
N GLN A 43 -8.48 2.47 9.14
CA GLN A 43 -8.00 2.49 7.76
C GLN A 43 -9.01 3.15 6.80
N VAL A 44 -10.25 3.31 7.25
CA VAL A 44 -11.30 4.01 6.53
C VAL A 44 -11.14 5.51 6.77
N GLU A 45 -11.13 6.30 5.70
CA GLU A 45 -10.93 7.75 5.71
C GLU A 45 -12.01 8.41 4.83
N GLU A 46 -12.18 9.73 4.97
CA GLU A 46 -13.05 10.54 4.09
C GLU A 46 -12.53 10.48 2.64
N GLY A 47 -13.43 10.49 1.65
CA GLY A 47 -13.13 10.31 0.23
C GLY A 47 -12.90 8.86 -0.20
N HIS A 48 -12.97 7.89 0.72
CA HIS A 48 -12.96 6.47 0.33
C HIS A 48 -14.30 6.04 -0.25
N VAL A 49 -14.25 5.13 -1.22
CA VAL A 49 -15.44 4.49 -1.78
C VAL A 49 -15.84 3.29 -0.92
N ILE A 50 -17.14 3.10 -0.72
CA ILE A 50 -17.70 1.95 -0.03
C ILE A 50 -18.76 1.25 -0.89
N VAL A 51 -18.76 -0.08 -0.82
CA VAL A 51 -19.79 -0.95 -1.36
C VAL A 51 -20.51 -1.63 -0.20
N LEU A 52 -21.76 -1.24 0.03
CA LEU A 52 -22.61 -1.75 1.08
C LEU A 52 -23.19 -3.09 0.65
N ARG A 53 -23.17 -4.09 1.53
CA ARG A 53 -23.72 -5.41 1.27
C ARG A 53 -24.41 -5.97 2.50
N SER A 54 -25.42 -6.80 2.26
CA SER A 54 -26.00 -7.65 3.28
C SER A 54 -25.25 -9.00 3.33
N GLY A 55 -25.83 -9.97 4.03
CA GLY A 55 -25.37 -11.36 3.97
C GLY A 55 -25.70 -12.07 2.66
N SER A 56 -26.56 -11.50 1.80
CA SER A 56 -27.10 -12.14 0.60
C SER A 56 -26.94 -11.34 -0.68
N GLU A 57 -26.78 -10.02 -0.60
CA GLU A 57 -26.76 -9.15 -1.79
C GLU A 57 -25.85 -7.93 -1.61
N VAL A 58 -25.58 -7.25 -2.72
CA VAL A 58 -24.96 -5.92 -2.73
C VAL A 58 -26.07 -4.88 -2.75
N LEU A 59 -26.03 -3.95 -1.80
CA LEU A 59 -27.09 -2.96 -1.59
C LEU A 59 -26.81 -1.68 -2.40
N GLY A 60 -25.57 -1.19 -2.37
CA GLY A 60 -25.24 0.08 -2.98
C GLY A 60 -23.77 0.43 -2.92
N ILE A 61 -23.43 1.54 -3.59
CA ILE A 61 -22.10 2.13 -3.62
C ILE A 61 -22.20 3.60 -3.21
N ALA A 62 -21.19 4.10 -2.51
CA ALA A 62 -21.14 5.48 -2.07
C ALA A 62 -19.70 5.94 -1.83
N GLU A 63 -19.49 7.26 -1.77
CA GLU A 63 -18.26 7.86 -1.26
C GLU A 63 -18.47 8.37 0.18
N ILE A 64 -17.53 8.11 1.07
CA ILE A 64 -17.57 8.63 2.44
C ILE A 64 -17.31 10.13 2.42
N THR A 65 -18.34 10.90 2.74
CA THR A 65 -18.26 12.38 2.81
C THR A 65 -17.71 12.88 4.13
N LYS A 66 -17.88 12.12 5.22
CA LYS A 66 -17.44 12.50 6.56
C LYS A 66 -17.28 11.29 7.47
N ILE A 67 -16.28 11.31 8.34
CA ILE A 67 -16.18 10.38 9.48
C ILE A 67 -16.18 11.17 10.78
N THR A 68 -17.12 10.84 11.67
CA THR A 68 -17.11 11.34 13.05
C THR A 68 -16.68 10.24 14.00
N SER A 69 -15.95 10.60 15.05
CA SER A 69 -15.60 9.68 16.13
C SER A 69 -15.87 10.28 17.51
N GLU A 70 -16.24 9.43 18.45
CA GLU A 70 -16.44 9.80 19.85
C GLU A 70 -16.11 8.60 20.76
N ASN A 71 -15.70 8.90 21.99
CA ASN A 71 -15.54 7.88 23.02
C ASN A 71 -16.92 7.46 23.50
N GLY A 72 -17.21 6.16 23.40
CA GLY A 72 -18.49 5.59 23.77
C GLY A 72 -18.35 4.40 24.70
N GLU A 73 -19.49 3.96 25.20
CA GLU A 73 -19.62 2.76 26.02
C GLU A 73 -20.39 1.69 25.25
N LYS A 74 -19.90 0.46 25.33
CA LYS A 74 -20.56 -0.70 24.73
C LYS A 74 -20.80 -1.79 25.75
N GLU A 75 -22.01 -2.34 25.76
CA GLU A 75 -22.32 -3.55 26.51
C GLU A 75 -21.73 -4.76 25.81
N ARG A 76 -20.91 -5.51 26.55
CA ARG A 76 -20.28 -6.74 26.13
C ARG A 76 -20.73 -7.88 27.03
N LEU A 77 -21.28 -8.92 26.41
CA LEU A 77 -21.73 -10.11 27.11
C LEU A 77 -20.60 -11.13 27.26
N ARG A 78 -20.50 -11.73 28.45
CA ARG A 78 -19.49 -12.73 28.79
C ARG A 78 -20.08 -13.97 29.43
N CYS A 79 -19.34 -15.07 29.31
CA CYS A 79 -19.60 -16.25 30.12
C CYS A 79 -19.39 -15.91 31.61
N PRO A 80 -20.38 -16.16 32.50
CA PRO A 80 -20.23 -15.87 33.92
C PRO A 80 -19.16 -16.72 34.61
N VAL A 81 -18.80 -17.87 34.03
CA VAL A 81 -17.82 -18.81 34.60
C VAL A 81 -16.39 -18.48 34.16
N CYS A 82 -16.14 -18.43 32.83
CA CYS A 82 -14.78 -18.27 32.29
C CYS A 82 -14.53 -16.93 31.59
N GLN A 83 -15.49 -16.00 31.62
CA GLN A 83 -15.36 -14.63 31.13
C GLN A 83 -15.06 -14.45 29.62
N VAL A 84 -15.07 -15.52 28.83
CA VAL A 84 -14.95 -15.42 27.36
C VAL A 84 -16.18 -14.73 26.75
N THR A 85 -15.97 -13.97 25.68
CA THR A 85 -17.02 -13.25 24.93
C THR A 85 -17.65 -14.07 23.82
N SER A 86 -16.99 -15.15 23.39
CA SER A 86 -17.52 -16.09 22.39
C SER A 86 -18.64 -16.94 22.99
N ILE A 87 -19.82 -16.34 23.14
CA ILE A 87 -21.03 -16.97 23.64
C ILE A 87 -22.10 -17.01 22.55
N LYS A 88 -22.93 -18.05 22.55
CA LYS A 88 -24.03 -18.24 21.60
C LYS A 88 -25.33 -18.52 22.35
N ARG A 89 -26.40 -17.87 21.92
CA ARG A 89 -27.76 -18.16 22.40
C ARG A 89 -28.29 -19.43 21.74
N ARG A 90 -28.93 -20.28 22.52
CA ARG A 90 -29.54 -21.55 22.14
C ARG A 90 -31.04 -21.40 22.19
N SER A 91 -31.68 -21.09 21.05
CA SER A 91 -33.10 -20.74 20.97
C SER A 91 -34.06 -21.84 21.46
N THR A 92 -33.66 -23.10 21.39
CA THR A 92 -34.53 -24.26 21.68
C THR A 92 -34.12 -25.06 22.92
N LYS A 93 -33.07 -24.66 23.65
CA LYS A 93 -32.50 -25.45 24.76
C LYS A 93 -32.28 -24.59 26.00
N ARG A 94 -32.38 -25.21 27.18
CA ARG A 94 -31.94 -24.62 28.46
C ARG A 94 -30.68 -25.33 28.97
N PRO A 95 -29.75 -24.62 29.63
CA PRO A 95 -29.67 -23.16 29.77
C PRO A 95 -29.53 -22.42 28.43
N GLN A 96 -30.07 -21.20 28.34
CA GLN A 96 -30.25 -20.48 27.06
C GLN A 96 -28.94 -20.08 26.39
N TRP A 97 -27.81 -20.14 27.07
CA TRP A 97 -26.51 -19.73 26.55
C TRP A 97 -25.47 -20.83 26.71
N ALA A 98 -24.53 -20.86 25.76
CA ALA A 98 -23.30 -21.63 25.86
C ALA A 98 -22.10 -20.78 25.44
N CYS A 99 -20.97 -20.96 26.10
CA CYS A 99 -19.71 -20.37 25.67
C CYS A 99 -18.87 -21.34 24.82
N ARG A 100 -17.83 -20.84 24.15
CA ARG A 100 -16.85 -21.66 23.41
C ARG A 100 -16.19 -22.76 24.27
N ASN A 101 -16.07 -22.54 25.58
CA ASN A 101 -15.53 -23.52 26.54
C ASN A 101 -16.62 -24.43 27.13
N GLN A 102 -17.78 -24.53 26.48
CA GLN A 102 -18.88 -25.46 26.79
C GLN A 102 -19.63 -25.23 28.11
N HIS A 103 -19.33 -24.20 28.90
CA HIS A 103 -20.19 -23.81 30.03
C HIS A 103 -21.58 -23.41 29.55
N LEU A 104 -22.61 -23.91 30.25
CA LEU A 104 -24.02 -23.58 30.02
C LEU A 104 -24.53 -22.67 31.14
N PHE A 105 -25.29 -21.63 30.79
CA PHE A 105 -25.83 -20.65 31.74
C PHE A 105 -27.10 -19.97 31.18
N ASP A 106 -27.95 -19.46 32.07
CA ASP A 106 -29.23 -18.85 31.67
C ASP A 106 -29.08 -17.38 31.29
N GLU A 107 -28.20 -16.64 31.98
CA GLU A 107 -27.93 -15.23 31.71
C GLU A 107 -26.42 -14.96 31.58
N PRO A 108 -25.98 -14.26 30.53
CA PRO A 108 -24.59 -13.82 30.42
C PRO A 108 -24.27 -12.69 31.41
N ALA A 109 -23.01 -12.63 31.85
CA ALA A 109 -22.51 -11.48 32.58
C ALA A 109 -22.38 -10.27 31.64
N ARG A 110 -22.95 -9.12 32.03
CA ARG A 110 -22.83 -7.86 31.28
C ARG A 110 -21.62 -7.09 31.78
N GLN A 111 -20.79 -6.64 30.86
CA GLN A 111 -19.68 -5.72 31.15
C GLN A 111 -19.78 -4.52 30.22
N VAL A 112 -19.72 -3.31 30.78
CA VAL A 112 -19.56 -2.09 29.99
C VAL A 112 -18.08 -1.88 29.69
N VAL A 113 -17.74 -1.69 28.42
CA VAL A 113 -16.37 -1.46 27.96
C VAL A 113 -16.31 -0.14 27.21
N GLN A 114 -15.27 0.65 27.46
CA GLN A 114 -14.96 1.87 26.71
C GLN A 114 -14.46 1.49 25.31
N VAL A 115 -15.03 2.10 24.28
CA VAL A 115 -14.62 1.90 22.88
C VAL A 115 -14.64 3.24 22.16
N ASP A 116 -13.81 3.38 21.14
CA ASP A 116 -13.97 4.49 20.20
C ASP A 116 -15.07 4.10 19.22
N THR A 117 -16.10 4.92 19.10
CA THR A 117 -17.16 4.73 18.11
C THR A 117 -16.93 5.64 16.92
N TYR A 118 -17.31 5.17 15.75
CA TYR A 118 -17.13 5.84 14.47
C TYR A 118 -18.44 5.81 13.69
N ALA A 119 -18.70 6.86 12.93
CA ALA A 119 -19.80 6.91 11.98
C ALA A 119 -19.31 7.44 10.63
N ALA A 120 -19.42 6.62 9.59
CA ALA A 120 -19.15 7.01 8.22
C ALA A 120 -20.44 7.51 7.57
N HIS A 121 -20.45 8.77 7.14
CA HIS A 121 -21.58 9.43 6.49
C HIS A 121 -21.39 9.45 4.97
N TYR A 122 -22.37 8.96 4.24
CA TYR A 122 -22.30 8.83 2.77
C TYR A 122 -23.68 8.98 2.09
N GLY A 123 -24.74 9.29 2.83
CA GLY A 123 -26.10 9.31 2.27
C GLY A 123 -26.31 10.22 1.06
N SER A 124 -25.57 11.32 0.95
CA SER A 124 -25.66 12.22 -0.22
C SER A 124 -25.05 11.63 -1.49
N THR A 125 -24.10 10.71 -1.36
CA THR A 125 -23.39 10.06 -2.48
C THR A 125 -23.90 8.65 -2.75
N TYR A 126 -24.78 8.11 -1.90
CA TYR A 126 -25.32 6.77 -2.03
C TYR A 126 -26.06 6.56 -3.36
N ARG A 127 -25.82 5.41 -3.97
CA ARG A 127 -26.49 4.90 -5.16
C ARG A 127 -26.78 3.43 -4.97
N SER A 128 -27.99 3.00 -5.34
CA SER A 128 -28.35 1.59 -5.35
C SER A 128 -27.43 0.82 -6.29
N ALA A 129 -27.04 -0.39 -5.90
CA ALA A 129 -26.13 -1.19 -6.70
C ALA A 129 -26.81 -1.63 -8.00
N PRO A 130 -26.08 -1.73 -9.12
CA PRO A 130 -26.58 -2.36 -10.33
C PRO A 130 -26.99 -3.81 -10.04
N GLU A 131 -28.09 -4.29 -10.65
CA GLU A 131 -28.61 -5.64 -10.41
C GLU A 131 -27.60 -6.74 -10.74
N ASP A 132 -26.73 -6.51 -11.73
CA ASP A 132 -25.71 -7.45 -12.17
C ASP A 132 -24.47 -7.50 -11.25
N LEU A 133 -24.34 -6.57 -10.29
CA LEU A 133 -23.24 -6.57 -9.32
C LEU A 133 -23.56 -7.55 -8.17
N THR A 134 -23.17 -8.80 -8.34
CA THR A 134 -23.45 -9.85 -7.36
C THR A 134 -22.48 -9.84 -6.17
N LEU A 135 -22.90 -10.48 -5.08
CA LEU A 135 -22.05 -10.67 -3.89
C LEU A 135 -20.81 -11.55 -4.20
N GLU A 136 -20.92 -12.47 -5.16
CA GLU A 136 -19.82 -13.30 -5.62
C GLU A 136 -18.72 -12.45 -6.26
N LEU A 137 -19.09 -11.59 -7.22
CA LEU A 137 -18.17 -10.65 -7.86
C LEU A 137 -17.51 -9.70 -6.86
N LEU A 138 -18.29 -9.18 -5.91
CA LEU A 138 -17.75 -8.34 -4.83
C LEU A 138 -16.74 -9.09 -3.95
N ASN A 139 -16.96 -10.38 -3.68
CA ASN A 139 -16.02 -11.20 -2.91
C ASN A 139 -14.72 -11.47 -3.68
N GLU A 140 -14.77 -11.66 -5.01
CA GLU A 140 -13.56 -11.78 -5.85
C GLU A 140 -12.72 -10.49 -5.88
N ALA A 141 -13.37 -9.35 -5.64
CA ALA A 141 -12.73 -8.06 -5.52
C ALA A 141 -12.03 -7.82 -4.17
N VAL A 142 -12.32 -8.63 -3.14
CA VAL A 142 -11.71 -8.47 -1.82
C VAL A 142 -10.21 -8.77 -1.88
N ILE A 143 -9.37 -7.80 -1.50
CA ILE A 143 -7.90 -7.93 -1.55
C ILE A 143 -7.41 -9.00 -0.57
N ARG A 144 -8.06 -9.13 0.59
CA ARG A 144 -7.74 -10.12 1.63
C ARG A 144 -9.01 -10.80 2.15
N PRO A 145 -9.40 -11.95 1.56
CA PRO A 145 -10.62 -12.65 1.93
C PRO A 145 -10.65 -13.02 3.42
N SER A 146 -11.80 -12.82 4.07
CA SER A 146 -12.03 -13.16 5.47
C SER A 146 -13.53 -13.26 5.76
N ASP A 147 -13.98 -14.32 6.40
CA ASP A 147 -15.40 -14.50 6.74
C ASP A 147 -15.81 -13.79 8.04
N GLN A 148 -14.83 -13.30 8.81
CA GLN A 148 -15.08 -12.68 10.12
C GLN A 148 -15.17 -11.16 10.07
N MET A 149 -14.74 -10.53 8.96
CA MET A 149 -14.60 -9.09 8.88
C MET A 149 -15.83 -8.43 8.27
N SER A 150 -16.33 -7.41 8.97
CA SER A 150 -17.45 -6.58 8.51
C SER A 150 -17.00 -5.48 7.54
N ILE A 151 -15.76 -5.00 7.70
CA ILE A 151 -15.12 -4.02 6.80
C ILE A 151 -13.95 -4.71 6.09
N LYS A 152 -14.04 -4.83 4.76
CA LYS A 152 -13.04 -5.49 3.91
C LYS A 152 -12.53 -4.53 2.86
N GLU A 153 -11.24 -4.51 2.60
CA GLU A 153 -10.71 -3.74 1.48
C GLU A 153 -10.99 -4.47 0.15
N ILE A 154 -11.39 -3.72 -0.87
CA ILE A 154 -11.67 -4.25 -2.21
C ILE A 154 -10.85 -3.51 -3.26
N ASP A 155 -10.51 -4.19 -4.35
CA ASP A 155 -10.02 -3.56 -5.56
C ASP A 155 -11.20 -3.14 -6.44
N LEU A 156 -11.48 -1.83 -6.45
CA LEU A 156 -12.60 -1.27 -7.21
C LEU A 156 -12.49 -1.54 -8.72
N ALA A 157 -11.27 -1.68 -9.25
CA ALA A 157 -11.03 -2.00 -10.66
C ALA A 157 -11.68 -3.32 -11.07
N LYS A 158 -11.71 -4.31 -10.16
CA LYS A 158 -12.29 -5.63 -10.41
C LYS A 158 -13.80 -5.63 -10.53
N ILE A 159 -14.50 -4.57 -10.12
CA ILE A 159 -15.96 -4.44 -10.26
C ILE A 159 -16.36 -3.30 -11.21
N GLU A 160 -15.40 -2.56 -11.76
CA GLU A 160 -15.63 -1.38 -12.61
C GLU A 160 -16.58 -1.70 -13.78
N ALA A 161 -16.40 -2.84 -14.43
CA ALA A 161 -17.19 -3.24 -15.61
C ALA A 161 -18.71 -3.36 -15.33
N TRP A 162 -19.10 -3.64 -14.08
CA TRP A 162 -20.51 -3.74 -13.67
C TRP A 162 -21.05 -2.42 -13.12
N VAL A 163 -20.18 -1.56 -12.57
CA VAL A 163 -20.56 -0.28 -11.98
C VAL A 163 -20.65 0.83 -13.04
N LEU A 164 -19.72 0.85 -13.99
CA LEU A 164 -19.57 1.93 -14.98
C LEU A 164 -20.77 2.08 -15.94
N PRO A 165 -21.48 1.02 -16.38
CA PRO A 165 -22.66 1.17 -17.23
C PRO A 165 -23.84 1.85 -16.53
N ASP A 166 -23.94 1.76 -15.21
CA ASP A 166 -25.01 2.37 -14.45
C ASP A 166 -24.79 3.87 -14.32
N ALA A 167 -25.74 4.66 -14.83
CA ALA A 167 -25.61 6.12 -14.87
C ALA A 167 -25.56 6.75 -13.47
N GLY A 168 -26.19 6.13 -12.47
CA GLY A 168 -26.21 6.61 -11.09
C GLY A 168 -24.87 6.37 -10.39
N CYS A 169 -24.27 5.20 -10.59
CA CYS A 169 -23.05 4.77 -9.90
C CYS A 169 -21.76 5.24 -10.59
N ARG A 170 -21.80 5.49 -11.91
CA ARG A 170 -20.64 5.89 -12.70
C ARG A 170 -19.93 7.16 -12.20
N GLU A 171 -20.68 8.10 -11.62
CA GLU A 171 -20.09 9.32 -11.03
C GLU A 171 -19.09 8.97 -9.91
N VAL A 172 -19.42 8.02 -9.04
CA VAL A 172 -18.55 7.55 -7.95
C VAL A 172 -17.23 6.99 -8.47
N ILE A 173 -17.25 6.31 -9.63
CA ILE A 173 -16.03 5.79 -10.27
C ILE A 173 -15.17 6.93 -10.80
N PHE A 174 -15.77 7.95 -11.42
CA PHE A 174 -15.01 9.08 -11.94
C PHE A 174 -14.40 9.92 -10.81
N ASP A 175 -15.16 10.21 -9.75
CA ASP A 175 -14.66 10.92 -8.58
C ASP A 175 -13.49 10.16 -7.93
N TYR A 176 -13.61 8.83 -7.82
CA TYR A 176 -12.53 7.96 -7.37
C TYR A 176 -11.28 8.07 -8.26
N ILE A 177 -11.44 7.98 -9.59
CA ILE A 177 -10.35 8.07 -10.57
C ILE A 177 -9.63 9.42 -10.49
N ASP A 178 -10.38 10.51 -10.36
CA ASP A 178 -9.83 11.86 -10.26
C ASP A 178 -9.06 12.07 -8.96
N ALA A 179 -9.49 11.43 -7.88
CA ALA A 179 -8.81 11.43 -6.60
C ALA A 179 -7.56 10.54 -6.53
N ILE A 180 -7.31 9.64 -7.49
CA ILE A 180 -6.07 8.82 -7.55
C ILE A 180 -4.84 9.72 -7.66
N ALA A 181 -4.17 9.89 -6.53
CA ALA A 181 -2.92 10.63 -6.40
C ALA A 181 -1.70 9.74 -6.73
N ALA A 182 -0.53 10.37 -6.87
CA ALA A 182 0.70 9.74 -7.32
C ALA A 182 1.40 8.83 -6.28
N ASP A 183 0.68 8.32 -5.27
CA ASP A 183 1.31 7.83 -4.03
C ASP A 183 0.69 6.52 -3.50
N SER A 184 1.08 5.41 -4.14
CA SER A 184 1.25 4.06 -3.56
C SER A 184 1.61 3.06 -4.67
N PHE A 185 2.63 2.22 -4.45
CA PHE A 185 3.20 1.32 -5.46
C PHE A 185 2.91 -0.16 -5.13
N GLU A 186 2.19 -0.84 -6.03
CA GLU A 186 2.24 -2.30 -6.19
C GLU A 186 2.54 -2.62 -7.66
N GLU A 187 3.55 -3.45 -7.91
CA GLU A 187 4.03 -3.78 -9.25
C GLU A 187 3.02 -4.70 -9.97
N THR A 188 2.24 -4.13 -10.90
CA THR A 188 1.37 -4.89 -11.81
C THR A 188 1.89 -4.70 -13.24
N GLN A 189 2.36 -5.79 -13.86
CA GLN A 189 2.94 -5.82 -15.21
C GLN A 189 1.92 -6.12 -16.32
N SER A 190 0.63 -6.23 -15.99
CA SER A 190 -0.42 -6.49 -16.98
C SER A 190 -0.85 -5.19 -17.70
N PRO A 191 -1.29 -5.27 -18.98
CA PRO A 191 -2.02 -4.16 -19.61
C PRO A 191 -3.23 -3.78 -18.75
N PRO A 192 -3.64 -2.49 -18.73
CA PRO A 192 -4.76 -2.07 -17.89
C PRO A 192 -6.06 -2.67 -18.43
N ASP A 193 -6.69 -3.53 -17.64
CA ASP A 193 -8.00 -4.13 -17.93
C ASP A 193 -9.17 -3.20 -17.54
N SER A 194 -8.88 -2.05 -16.90
CA SER A 194 -9.84 -1.07 -16.37
C SER A 194 -9.35 0.38 -16.54
N ILE A 195 -10.26 1.36 -16.49
CA ILE A 195 -9.91 2.80 -16.55
C ILE A 195 -9.14 3.20 -15.28
N ILE A 196 -9.56 2.67 -14.13
CA ILE A 196 -8.86 2.81 -12.85
C ILE A 196 -7.39 2.37 -12.97
N ASP A 197 -7.11 1.21 -13.56
CA ASP A 197 -5.73 0.72 -13.70
C ASP A 197 -4.92 1.54 -14.70
N ALA A 198 -5.55 2.00 -15.79
CA ALA A 198 -4.91 2.92 -16.72
C ALA A 198 -4.48 4.20 -16.00
N ARG A 199 -5.35 4.77 -15.14
CA ARG A 199 -5.03 5.95 -14.33
C ARG A 199 -3.90 5.67 -13.33
N ARG A 200 -3.99 4.57 -12.57
CA ARG A 200 -2.93 4.14 -11.61
C ARG A 200 -1.58 4.02 -12.31
N ARG A 201 -1.53 3.43 -13.51
CA ARG A 201 -0.31 3.29 -14.32
C ARG A 201 0.27 4.64 -14.74
N VAL A 202 -0.55 5.53 -15.29
CA VAL A 202 -0.10 6.88 -15.69
C VAL A 202 0.45 7.65 -14.49
N MET A 203 -0.26 7.62 -13.35
CA MET A 203 0.19 8.28 -12.13
C MET A 203 1.48 7.70 -11.58
N ARG A 204 1.67 6.37 -11.68
CA ARG A 204 2.94 5.70 -11.36
C ARG A 204 4.07 6.18 -12.26
N GLU A 205 3.88 6.21 -13.56
CA GLU A 205 4.90 6.68 -14.51
C GLU A 205 5.28 8.15 -14.25
N ILE A 206 4.29 9.01 -13.96
CA ILE A 206 4.54 10.41 -13.56
C ILE A 206 5.33 10.47 -12.25
N SER A 207 4.95 9.68 -11.25
CA SER A 207 5.63 9.62 -9.95
C SER A 207 7.08 9.17 -10.09
N LEU A 208 7.34 8.11 -10.88
CA LEU A 208 8.68 7.62 -11.18
C LEU A 208 9.54 8.70 -11.88
N ARG A 209 9.01 9.35 -12.91
CA ARG A 209 9.71 10.43 -13.64
C ARG A 209 10.05 11.62 -12.73
N ARG A 210 9.09 12.05 -11.90
CA ARG A 210 9.29 13.15 -10.93
C ARG A 210 10.25 12.75 -9.82
N GLY A 211 10.13 11.53 -9.29
CA GLY A 211 11.00 10.98 -8.26
C GLY A 211 12.45 10.92 -8.71
N GLN A 212 12.72 10.44 -9.93
CA GLN A 212 14.06 10.46 -10.52
C GLN A 212 14.60 11.88 -10.73
N SER A 213 13.76 12.81 -11.21
CA SER A 213 14.17 14.21 -11.41
C SER A 213 14.52 14.90 -10.09
N GLN A 214 13.68 14.77 -9.07
CA GLN A 214 13.93 15.32 -7.74
C GLN A 214 15.11 14.63 -7.05
N PHE A 215 15.27 13.32 -7.21
CA PHE A 215 16.42 12.58 -6.69
C PHE A 215 17.72 13.14 -7.27
N ARG A 216 17.78 13.32 -8.60
CA ARG A 216 18.91 13.94 -9.28
C ARG A 216 19.17 15.36 -8.77
N GLU A 217 18.15 16.21 -8.65
CA GLU A 217 18.31 17.58 -8.14
C GLU A 217 18.88 17.60 -6.72
N ARG A 218 18.40 16.71 -5.83
CA ARG A 218 18.93 16.60 -4.47
C ARG A 218 20.39 16.14 -4.45
N LEU A 219 20.77 15.22 -5.34
CA LEU A 219 22.16 14.80 -5.49
C LEU A 219 23.04 15.94 -6.02
N ILE A 220 22.56 16.71 -7.00
CA ILE A 220 23.28 17.89 -7.52
C ILE A 220 23.48 18.92 -6.41
N LYS A 221 22.47 19.16 -5.58
CA LYS A 221 22.59 20.07 -4.43
C LYS A 221 23.63 19.58 -3.41
N ARG A 222 23.80 18.27 -3.26
CA ARG A 222 24.75 17.65 -2.31
C ARG A 222 26.18 17.60 -2.86
N TYR A 223 26.36 17.05 -4.06
CA TYR A 223 27.66 16.70 -4.63
C TYR A 223 28.17 17.67 -5.73
N GLY A 224 27.33 18.61 -6.17
CA GLY A 224 27.58 19.41 -7.37
C GLY A 224 27.09 18.73 -8.64
N SER A 225 27.15 19.42 -9.79
CA SER A 225 26.58 18.95 -11.06
C SER A 225 27.52 18.07 -11.90
N ALA A 226 28.64 17.61 -11.33
CA ALA A 226 29.65 16.83 -12.03
C ALA A 226 29.57 15.34 -11.67
N CYS A 227 29.98 14.47 -12.61
CA CYS A 227 30.20 13.06 -12.32
C CYS A 227 31.23 12.92 -11.18
N GLN A 228 30.89 12.14 -10.15
CA GLN A 228 31.72 11.94 -8.96
C GLN A 228 33.01 11.15 -9.24
N ILE A 229 33.13 10.50 -10.39
CA ILE A 229 34.34 9.76 -10.81
C ILE A 229 35.16 10.60 -11.81
N THR A 230 34.55 10.98 -12.94
CA THR A 230 35.28 11.60 -14.07
C THR A 230 35.37 13.12 -14.01
N ARG A 231 34.56 13.75 -13.15
CA ARG A 231 34.33 15.20 -13.10
C ARG A 231 33.72 15.79 -14.36
N CYS A 232 33.16 14.96 -15.26
CA CYS A 232 32.37 15.44 -16.38
C CYS A 232 31.23 16.33 -15.89
N THR A 233 31.14 17.55 -16.40
CA THR A 233 30.12 18.55 -16.03
C THR A 233 29.02 18.71 -17.09
N PHE A 234 29.09 17.97 -18.20
CA PHE A 234 28.10 18.05 -19.27
C PHE A 234 26.77 17.43 -18.79
N PRO A 235 25.69 18.21 -18.59
CA PRO A 235 24.49 17.72 -17.92
C PRO A 235 23.82 16.53 -18.61
N GLY A 236 23.90 16.47 -19.95
CA GLY A 236 23.31 15.40 -20.75
C GLY A 236 24.02 14.05 -20.65
N LEU A 237 25.19 13.98 -20.01
CA LEU A 237 25.95 12.74 -19.78
C LEU A 237 26.03 12.36 -18.30
N VAL A 238 25.57 13.21 -17.38
CA VAL A 238 25.56 12.92 -15.93
C VAL A 238 24.19 12.40 -15.57
N GLU A 239 24.11 11.33 -14.80
CA GLU A 239 22.88 10.66 -14.37
C GLU A 239 22.92 10.39 -12.86
N ALA A 240 21.74 10.25 -12.25
CA ALA A 240 21.62 9.85 -10.85
C ALA A 240 21.49 8.32 -10.78
N ALA A 241 22.54 7.67 -10.27
CA ALA A 241 22.61 6.24 -10.05
C ALA A 241 22.20 5.89 -8.62
N HIS A 242 21.35 4.89 -8.45
CA HIS A 242 21.06 4.35 -7.12
C HIS A 242 22.10 3.31 -6.73
N ILE A 243 22.52 3.30 -5.46
CA ILE A 243 23.45 2.27 -4.94
C ILE A 243 22.71 0.96 -4.70
N ARG A 244 21.57 1.04 -4.02
CA ARG A 244 20.57 -0.03 -3.97
C ARG A 244 19.51 0.21 -5.03
N PRO A 245 19.25 -0.74 -5.94
CA PRO A 245 18.27 -0.56 -7.01
C PRO A 245 16.91 -0.08 -6.48
N TYR A 246 16.42 1.04 -7.01
CA TYR A 246 15.16 1.64 -6.57
C TYR A 246 13.99 0.66 -6.60
N ALA A 247 13.92 -0.20 -7.63
CA ALA A 247 12.89 -1.22 -7.77
C ALA A 247 12.78 -2.18 -6.57
N LYS A 248 13.84 -2.32 -5.76
CA LYS A 248 13.86 -3.22 -4.59
C LYS A 248 13.63 -2.49 -3.27
N THR A 249 13.96 -1.20 -3.18
CA THR A 249 14.01 -0.48 -1.89
C THR A 249 13.05 0.70 -1.82
N ASN A 250 12.57 1.21 -2.95
CA ASN A 250 11.87 2.49 -3.06
C ASN A 250 12.63 3.66 -2.39
N ASP A 251 13.95 3.55 -2.23
CA ASP A 251 14.77 4.51 -1.50
C ASP A 251 15.39 5.54 -2.44
N ASN A 252 14.76 6.73 -2.50
CA ASN A 252 15.28 7.92 -3.16
C ASN A 252 16.08 8.84 -2.21
N GLY A 253 16.57 8.33 -1.08
CA GLY A 253 17.43 9.05 -0.16
C GLY A 253 18.74 9.46 -0.82
N VAL A 254 19.21 10.69 -0.55
CA VAL A 254 20.44 11.23 -1.14
C VAL A 254 21.70 10.45 -0.79
N LEU A 255 21.65 9.65 0.27
CA LEU A 255 22.75 8.76 0.66
C LEU A 255 22.79 7.48 -0.19
N ASN A 256 21.65 7.06 -0.77
CA ASN A 256 21.56 5.92 -1.68
C ASN A 256 21.86 6.29 -3.14
N GLY A 257 22.54 7.42 -3.39
CA GLY A 257 22.69 7.97 -4.74
C GLY A 257 24.08 8.49 -5.06
N LEU A 258 24.46 8.33 -6.33
CA LEU A 258 25.66 8.87 -6.94
C LEU A 258 25.33 9.62 -8.23
N LEU A 259 26.11 10.64 -8.57
CA LEU A 259 26.10 11.27 -9.88
C LEU A 259 27.21 10.67 -10.74
N LEU A 260 26.83 9.89 -11.75
CA LEU A 260 27.75 9.14 -12.60
C LEU A 260 27.59 9.56 -14.06
N ARG A 261 28.65 9.39 -14.86
CA ARG A 261 28.55 9.52 -16.31
C ARG A 261 27.73 8.31 -16.83
N SER A 262 26.90 8.46 -17.86
CA SER A 262 25.95 7.42 -18.31
C SER A 262 26.58 6.03 -18.55
N ASP A 263 27.78 5.99 -19.11
CA ASP A 263 28.56 4.75 -19.28
C ASP A 263 28.97 4.14 -17.94
N LEU A 264 29.48 4.95 -17.01
CA LEU A 264 29.87 4.50 -15.67
C LEU A 264 28.67 4.11 -14.81
N HIS A 265 27.52 4.76 -14.99
CA HIS A 265 26.26 4.37 -14.37
C HIS A 265 25.86 2.97 -14.82
N THR A 266 25.88 2.72 -16.14
CA THR A 266 25.60 1.39 -16.69
C THR A 266 26.55 0.32 -16.13
N LEU A 267 27.86 0.62 -16.06
CA LEU A 267 28.85 -0.29 -15.49
C LEU A 267 28.65 -0.54 -14.00
N PHE A 268 28.20 0.48 -13.25
CA PHE A 268 27.89 0.37 -11.84
C PHE A 268 26.69 -0.55 -11.61
N ASP A 269 25.58 -0.33 -12.32
CA ASP A 269 24.36 -1.15 -12.24
C ASP A 269 24.60 -2.62 -12.62
N LEU A 270 25.51 -2.87 -13.57
CA LEU A 270 25.92 -4.22 -13.97
C LEU A 270 26.90 -4.88 -12.99
N TYR A 271 27.32 -4.17 -11.94
CA TYR A 271 28.37 -4.56 -11.00
C TYR A 271 29.70 -4.87 -11.69
N LEU A 272 30.03 -4.11 -12.74
CA LEU A 272 31.35 -4.10 -13.40
C LEU A 272 32.23 -2.94 -12.90
N LEU A 273 31.63 -1.98 -12.20
CA LEU A 273 32.28 -0.89 -11.46
C LEU A 273 31.70 -0.87 -10.04
N SER A 274 32.53 -0.63 -9.02
CA SER A 274 32.04 -0.33 -7.67
C SER A 274 32.96 0.69 -6.98
N VAL A 275 32.53 1.18 -5.83
CA VAL A 275 33.33 2.04 -4.95
C VAL A 275 33.62 1.25 -3.68
N GLU A 276 34.89 1.19 -3.31
CA GLU A 276 35.32 0.49 -2.10
C GLU A 276 34.80 1.27 -0.86
N PRO A 277 34.10 0.61 0.09
CA PRO A 277 33.38 1.30 1.16
C PRO A 277 34.21 2.06 2.21
N GLU A 278 35.50 1.73 2.40
CA GLU A 278 36.36 2.32 3.43
C GLU A 278 37.21 3.47 2.86
N SER A 279 37.82 3.22 1.71
CA SER A 279 38.78 4.07 1.01
C SER A 279 38.14 4.99 -0.03
N MET A 280 36.87 4.78 -0.38
CA MET A 280 36.17 5.46 -1.47
C MET A 280 36.87 5.35 -2.83
N ALA A 281 37.75 4.37 -3.00
CA ALA A 281 38.44 4.13 -4.26
C ALA A 281 37.52 3.40 -5.25
N VAL A 282 37.45 3.91 -6.48
CA VAL A 282 36.75 3.25 -7.58
C VAL A 282 37.49 1.98 -7.97
N SER A 283 36.74 0.92 -8.25
CA SER A 283 37.28 -0.37 -8.62
C SER A 283 36.54 -0.93 -9.83
N LEU A 284 37.29 -1.38 -10.84
CA LEU A 284 36.75 -1.86 -12.10
C LEU A 284 36.99 -3.35 -12.32
N HIS A 285 36.07 -3.97 -13.07
CA HIS A 285 36.30 -5.30 -13.60
C HIS A 285 37.53 -5.31 -14.54
N PRO A 286 38.45 -6.29 -14.47
CA PRO A 286 39.72 -6.27 -15.20
C PRO A 286 39.59 -6.04 -16.72
N ALA A 287 38.54 -6.61 -17.32
CA ALA A 287 38.28 -6.44 -18.75
C ALA A 287 38.00 -4.99 -19.18
N LEU A 288 37.50 -4.13 -18.28
CA LEU A 288 37.29 -2.71 -18.57
C LEU A 288 38.61 -1.93 -18.69
N LEU A 289 39.66 -2.39 -18.00
CA LEU A 289 40.98 -1.76 -18.01
C LEU A 289 41.58 -1.79 -19.41
N ALA A 290 41.35 -2.88 -20.17
CA ALA A 290 41.85 -3.06 -21.53
C ALA A 290 41.12 -2.21 -22.59
N ILE A 291 39.94 -1.69 -22.28
CA ILE A 291 39.07 -0.97 -23.24
C ILE A 291 38.91 0.52 -22.90
N GLY A 292 39.90 1.10 -22.20
CA GLY A 292 40.00 2.55 -22.02
C GLY A 292 39.45 3.11 -20.70
N TYR A 293 38.99 2.27 -19.77
CA TYR A 293 38.54 2.73 -18.44
C TYR A 293 39.65 2.70 -17.38
N ALA A 294 40.85 2.23 -17.72
CA ALA A 294 41.99 2.16 -16.79
C ALA A 294 42.26 3.44 -15.98
N PRO A 295 42.11 4.68 -16.52
CA PRO A 295 42.33 5.90 -15.73
C PRO A 295 41.35 6.10 -14.55
N TYR A 296 40.24 5.37 -14.51
CA TYR A 296 39.24 5.48 -13.45
C TYR A 296 39.40 4.41 -12.36
N ASP A 297 40.20 3.36 -12.60
CA ASP A 297 40.51 2.38 -11.56
C ASP A 297 41.42 3.00 -10.50
N GLY A 298 41.05 2.85 -9.22
CA GLY A 298 41.71 3.49 -8.10
C GLY A 298 41.41 4.99 -7.94
N ALA A 299 40.62 5.60 -8.83
CA ALA A 299 40.24 7.01 -8.70
C ALA A 299 39.42 7.22 -7.41
N GLN A 300 39.66 8.34 -6.72
CA GLN A 300 38.92 8.67 -5.51
C GLN A 300 37.54 9.24 -5.85
N LEU A 301 36.49 8.63 -5.29
CA LEU A 301 35.12 9.12 -5.45
C LEU A 301 35.02 10.53 -4.85
N PHE A 302 34.51 11.46 -5.64
CA PHE A 302 34.26 12.79 -5.14
C PHE A 302 33.02 12.85 -4.28
N VAL A 303 33.17 13.33 -3.05
CA VAL A 303 32.05 13.52 -2.12
C VAL A 303 31.73 14.98 -1.84
N ASN A 304 32.42 15.93 -2.49
CA ASN A 304 32.21 17.38 -2.31
C ASN A 304 32.18 17.82 -0.84
N GLU A 305 33.15 17.36 -0.04
CA GLU A 305 33.26 17.65 1.41
C GLU A 305 32.06 17.18 2.26
N THR A 306 31.18 16.32 1.71
CA THR A 306 30.09 15.69 2.46
C THR A 306 30.52 14.38 3.10
N SER A 307 29.64 13.78 3.91
CA SER A 307 29.84 12.44 4.47
C SER A 307 29.85 11.31 3.42
N GLY A 308 29.67 11.62 2.13
CA GLY A 308 29.59 10.63 1.07
C GLY A 308 28.25 9.88 1.03
N PRO A 309 28.18 8.80 0.23
CA PRO A 309 27.03 7.90 0.17
C PRO A 309 26.90 7.02 1.42
N ASP A 310 25.78 6.30 1.54
CA ASP A 310 25.54 5.30 2.58
C ASP A 310 26.57 4.17 2.48
N SER A 311 27.38 3.99 3.54
CA SER A 311 28.44 2.98 3.59
C SER A 311 27.89 1.56 3.59
N HIS A 312 26.73 1.31 4.19
CA HIS A 312 26.11 -0.01 4.20
C HIS A 312 25.58 -0.38 2.81
N ALA A 313 24.98 0.58 2.10
CA ALA A 313 24.57 0.40 0.71
C ALA A 313 25.78 0.10 -0.19
N LEU A 314 26.91 0.81 0.00
CA LEU A 314 28.15 0.52 -0.73
C LEU A 314 28.71 -0.87 -0.41
N VAL A 315 28.68 -1.32 0.85
CA VAL A 315 29.12 -2.67 1.22
C VAL A 315 28.30 -3.74 0.49
N GLU A 316 26.98 -3.58 0.41
CA GLU A 316 26.12 -4.51 -0.32
C GLU A 316 26.47 -4.55 -1.82
N HIS A 317 26.61 -3.37 -2.44
CA HIS A 317 27.01 -3.25 -3.84
C HIS A 317 28.39 -3.87 -4.10
N TRP A 318 29.36 -3.59 -3.21
CA TRP A 318 30.72 -4.10 -3.27
C TRP A 318 30.80 -5.61 -3.18
N ASN A 319 29.95 -6.24 -2.35
CA ASN A 319 29.88 -7.69 -2.24
C ASN A 319 29.41 -8.34 -3.55
N LEU A 320 28.44 -7.73 -4.25
CA LEU A 320 27.96 -8.21 -5.55
C LEU A 320 29.03 -8.01 -6.64
N PHE A 321 29.67 -6.85 -6.66
CA PHE A 321 30.82 -6.57 -7.54
C PHE A 321 31.95 -7.57 -7.33
N SER A 322 32.37 -7.82 -6.09
CA SER A 322 33.49 -8.70 -5.77
C SER A 322 33.27 -10.15 -6.21
N ARG A 323 32.02 -10.64 -6.14
CA ARG A 323 31.66 -11.97 -6.67
C ARG A 323 31.79 -12.03 -8.20
N ARG A 324 31.51 -10.92 -8.88
CA ARG A 324 31.52 -10.82 -10.35
C ARG A 324 32.88 -10.42 -10.92
N ARG A 325 33.75 -9.77 -10.14
CA ARG A 325 35.07 -9.26 -10.58
C ARG A 325 35.97 -10.33 -11.20
N ASN A 326 35.78 -11.60 -10.83
CA ASN A 326 36.57 -12.73 -11.32
C ASN A 326 35.80 -13.62 -12.32
N GLN A 327 34.59 -13.22 -12.74
CA GLN A 327 33.80 -13.96 -13.72
C GLN A 327 34.17 -13.55 -15.14
N ASN A 328 33.96 -14.44 -16.10
CA ASN A 328 34.34 -14.19 -17.48
C ASN A 328 33.26 -13.32 -18.15
N LEU A 329 33.66 -12.28 -18.91
CA LEU A 329 32.67 -11.36 -19.52
C LEU A 329 31.74 -12.04 -20.55
N ALA A 330 32.08 -13.24 -21.03
CA ALA A 330 31.25 -14.03 -21.93
C ALA A 330 29.94 -14.54 -21.28
N ASP A 331 29.85 -14.50 -19.95
CA ASP A 331 28.67 -14.95 -19.20
C ASP A 331 27.57 -13.87 -19.08
N PHE A 332 27.78 -12.68 -19.67
CA PHE A 332 26.89 -11.51 -19.58
C PHE A 332 26.18 -11.17 -20.91
N GLY A 333 26.30 -12.04 -21.92
CA GLY A 333 25.71 -11.88 -23.27
C GLY A 333 24.38 -12.59 -23.45
#